data_AF-A0A7H4PKU8-F1
#
_entry.id   AF-A0A7H4PKU8-F1
#
_cell.length_a   1.000
_cell.length_b   1.000
_cell.length_c   1.000
_cell.angle_alpha   90.00
_cell.angle_beta   90.00
_cell.angle_gamma   90.00
#
_symmetry.space_group_name_H-M   'P 1'
#
loop_
_entity.id
_entity.type
_entity.pdbx_description
1 polymer ?
#
loop_
_entity_poly.entity_id
_entity_poly.type
_entity_poly.pdbx_seq_one_letter_code
_entity_poly.pdbx_strand_id
1 'polypeptide(L)'
;MINVKKPQFVSPGQMGNIVDKFIEGGNDKVILCDRGANFGYDNLVVDMLGFGVMKKASNNSPVIFDVTHALQCRDPFGAASGGRRAQVAELARAGMAVGIAGLFIEAHTDPETREMRRSVRAAAG
;
A
#
# COMPACT_ATOMS: atom_id res chain seq x y z
N MET A 1 6.81 3.42 -16.29
CA MET A 1 6.14 3.81 -15.04
C MET A 1 6.29 2.66 -14.05
N ILE A 2 6.81 2.94 -12.87
CA ILE A 2 7.17 1.94 -11.85
C ILE A 2 6.33 2.17 -10.59
N ASN A 3 5.77 1.10 -10.04
CA ASN A 3 5.04 1.13 -8.78
C ASN A 3 5.92 0.59 -7.65
N VAL A 4 6.32 1.44 -6.71
CA VAL A 4 7.15 1.08 -5.57
C VAL A 4 6.26 0.81 -4.38
N LYS A 5 6.20 -0.46 -3.96
CA LYS A 5 5.55 -0.85 -2.70
C LYS A 5 6.46 -0.44 -1.54
N LYS A 6 5.99 0.48 -0.70
CA LYS A 6 6.68 0.86 0.53
C LYS A 6 6.90 -0.39 1.39
N PRO A 7 8.14 -0.75 1.74
CA PRO A 7 8.38 -1.85 2.65
C PRO A 7 7.75 -1.58 4.03
N GLN A 8 7.30 -2.63 4.72
CA GLN A 8 6.59 -2.50 6.00
C GLN A 8 7.49 -1.96 7.14
N PHE A 9 8.81 -2.04 6.97
CA PHE A 9 9.82 -1.54 7.91
C PHE A 9 10.35 -0.14 7.55
N VAL A 10 9.90 0.45 6.43
CA VAL A 10 10.38 1.76 5.96
C VAL A 10 9.40 2.86 6.34
N SER A 11 9.92 3.96 6.88
CA SER A 11 9.13 5.14 7.20
C SER A 11 8.75 5.92 5.92
N PRO A 12 7.60 6.62 5.90
CA PRO A 12 7.15 7.34 4.71
C PRO A 12 8.17 8.37 4.16
N GLY A 13 8.91 9.04 5.05
CA GLY A 13 9.92 10.04 4.64
C GLY A 13 11.11 9.44 3.90
N GLN A 14 11.45 8.17 4.14
CA GLN A 14 12.56 7.50 3.47
C GLN A 14 12.22 7.07 2.03
N MET A 15 10.96 7.18 1.61
CA MET A 15 10.56 6.90 0.23
C MET A 15 11.16 7.89 -0.77
N GLY A 16 11.51 9.11 -0.35
CA GLY A 16 12.22 10.09 -1.18
C GLY A 16 13.50 9.51 -1.76
N ASN A 17 14.34 8.90 -0.90
CA ASN A 17 15.59 8.27 -1.31
C ASN A 17 15.39 7.16 -2.38
N ILE A 18 14.24 6.49 -2.38
CA ILE A 18 13.92 5.46 -3.38
C ILE A 18 13.55 6.14 -4.71
N VAL A 19 12.74 7.20 -4.65
CA VAL A 19 12.38 7.99 -5.85
C VAL A 19 13.63 8.61 -6.48
N ASP A 20 14.52 9.19 -5.68
CA ASP A 20 15.75 9.81 -6.17
C ASP A 20 16.61 8.83 -6.96
N LYS A 21 16.74 7.58 -6.50
CA LYS A 21 17.46 6.52 -7.25
C LYS A 21 16.84 6.21 -8.61
N PHE A 22 15.51 6.25 -8.72
CA PHE A 22 14.86 6.05 -10.02
C PHE A 22 15.09 7.25 -10.94
N ILE A 23 15.08 8.47 -10.40
CA ILE A 23 15.37 9.70 -11.14
C ILE A 23 16.82 9.71 -11.62
N GLU A 24 17.78 9.37 -10.76
CA GLU A 24 19.21 9.19 -11.12
C GLU A 24 19.39 8.15 -12.23
N GLY A 25 18.59 7.09 -12.21
CA GLY A 25 18.52 6.08 -13.26
C GLY A 25 17.80 6.53 -14.54
N GLY A 26 17.38 7.79 -14.65
CA GLY A 26 16.72 8.36 -15.82
C GLY A 26 15.21 8.08 -15.91
N ASN A 27 14.56 7.71 -14.82
CA ASN A 27 13.14 7.40 -14.80
C ASN A 27 12.40 8.14 -13.68
N ASP A 28 11.69 9.21 -14.07
CA ASP A 28 10.84 10.03 -13.20
C ASP A 28 9.41 9.48 -13.03
N LYS A 29 9.05 8.41 -13.73
CA LYS A 29 7.68 7.86 -13.74
C LYS A 29 7.48 6.88 -12.60
N VAL A 30 7.50 7.37 -11.36
CA VAL A 30 7.35 6.57 -10.13
C VAL A 30 5.99 6.83 -9.48
N ILE A 31 5.34 5.74 -9.06
CA ILE A 31 4.15 5.75 -8.19
C ILE A 31 4.57 5.06 -6.89
N LEU A 32 4.18 5.65 -5.76
CA LEU A 32 4.40 5.07 -4.44
C LEU A 32 3.15 4.36 -3.96
N CYS A 33 3.31 3.21 -3.33
CA CYS A 33 2.21 2.39 -2.86
C CYS A 33 2.40 2.05 -1.38
N ASP A 34 1.53 2.61 -0.53
CA ASP A 34 1.48 2.23 0.88
C ASP A 34 0.71 0.92 1.06
N ARG A 35 1.22 0.03 1.89
CA ARG A 35 0.63 -1.28 2.22
C ARG A 35 0.70 -1.59 3.72
N GLY A 36 0.72 -0.56 4.55
CA GLY A 36 0.90 -0.67 5.99
C GLY A 36 2.36 -0.76 6.43
N ALA A 37 2.55 -0.61 7.74
CA ALA A 37 3.80 -0.80 8.44
C ALA A 37 3.63 -1.86 9.54
N ASN A 38 4.73 -2.53 9.89
CA ASN A 38 4.72 -3.52 10.96
C ASN A 38 4.30 -2.88 12.29
N PHE A 39 3.35 -3.50 12.99
CA PHE A 39 2.89 -3.06 14.29
C PHE A 39 2.93 -4.23 15.27
N GLY A 40 4.07 -4.38 15.92
CA GLY A 40 4.38 -5.60 16.68
C GLY A 40 4.55 -6.81 15.76
N TYR A 41 4.34 -8.00 16.31
CA TYR A 41 4.41 -9.25 15.56
C TYR A 41 3.13 -9.53 14.79
N ASP A 42 3.29 -10.06 13.59
CA ASP A 42 2.23 -10.61 12.74
C ASP A 42 1.06 -9.66 12.38
N ASN A 43 1.24 -8.36 12.58
CA ASN A 43 0.21 -7.35 12.36
C ASN A 43 0.73 -6.10 11.65
N LEU A 44 -0.19 -5.42 10.97
CA LEU A 44 0.05 -4.19 10.24
C LEU A 44 -0.90 -3.08 10.70
N VAL A 45 -0.36 -1.86 10.70
CA VAL A 45 -1.11 -0.61 10.87
C VAL A 45 -0.84 0.31 9.69
N VAL A 46 -1.82 1.13 9.34
CA VAL A 46 -1.69 2.20 8.35
C VAL A 46 -1.66 3.52 9.08
N ASP A 47 -0.56 4.25 8.93
CA ASP A 47 -0.47 5.64 9.35
C ASP A 47 -1.02 6.55 8.23
N MET A 48 -2.24 7.07 8.42
CA MET A 48 -2.91 7.95 7.46
C MET A 48 -2.16 9.28 7.25
N LEU A 49 -1.39 9.74 8.24
CA LEU A 49 -0.55 10.94 8.10
C LEU A 49 0.66 10.67 7.19
N GLY A 50 1.09 9.41 7.14
CA GLY A 50 2.19 8.94 6.31
C GLY A 50 2.02 9.25 4.83
N PHE A 51 0.79 9.26 4.29
CA PHE A 51 0.53 9.61 2.89
C PHE A 51 1.02 11.02 2.54
N GLY A 52 0.74 12.01 3.38
CA GLY A 52 1.17 13.39 3.18
C GLY A 52 2.68 13.55 3.29
N VAL A 53 3.30 12.83 4.23
CA VAL A 53 4.76 12.79 4.38
C VAL A 53 5.42 12.20 3.14
N MET A 54 4.90 11.08 2.63
CA MET A 54 5.43 10.40 1.45
C MET A 54 5.37 11.30 0.21
N LYS A 55 4.25 11.98 -0.02
CA LYS A 55 4.10 12.96 -1.12
C LYS A 55 5.17 14.05 -1.05
N LYS A 56 5.32 14.68 0.12
CA LYS A 56 6.28 15.77 0.32
C LYS A 56 7.73 15.30 0.11
N ALA A 57 8.08 14.12 0.61
CA ALA A 57 9.43 13.57 0.50
C ALA A 57 9.80 13.10 -0.92
N SER A 58 8.81 12.91 -1.80
CA SER A 58 9.00 12.29 -3.12
C SER A 58 8.67 13.22 -4.30
N ASN A 59 8.86 14.53 -4.11
CA ASN A 59 8.54 15.55 -5.12
C ASN A 59 7.11 15.43 -5.67
N ASN A 60 6.15 15.16 -4.78
CA ASN A 60 4.72 14.95 -5.10
C ASN A 60 4.45 13.79 -6.05
N SER A 61 5.27 12.73 -6.02
CA SER A 61 4.97 11.47 -6.71
C SER A 61 3.57 10.98 -6.32
N PRO A 62 2.78 10.40 -7.26
CA PRO A 62 1.47 9.85 -6.95
C PRO A 62 1.58 8.77 -5.88
N VAL A 63 0.71 8.85 -4.86
CA VAL A 63 0.65 7.85 -3.80
C VAL A 63 -0.67 7.10 -3.89
N ILE A 64 -0.58 5.78 -4.03
CA ILE A 64 -1.70 4.85 -4.01
C ILE A 64 -1.72 4.07 -2.69
N PHE A 65 -2.89 3.53 -2.35
CA PHE A 65 -3.06 2.73 -1.15
C PHE A 65 -3.49 1.30 -1.48
N ASP A 66 -2.65 0.32 -1.13
CA ASP A 66 -2.91 -1.11 -1.21
C ASP A 66 -3.63 -1.58 0.05
N VAL A 67 -4.93 -1.30 0.06
CA VAL A 67 -5.82 -1.63 1.17
C VAL A 67 -5.92 -3.14 1.41
N THR A 68 -5.79 -3.94 0.36
CA THR A 68 -5.86 -5.40 0.47
C THR A 68 -4.71 -5.99 1.26
N HIS A 69 -3.48 -5.54 1.01
CA HIS A 69 -2.32 -6.04 1.76
C HIS A 69 -2.13 -5.34 3.10
N ALA A 70 -2.58 -4.09 3.24
CA ALA A 70 -2.56 -3.38 4.53
C ALA A 70 -3.39 -4.07 5.62
N LEU A 71 -4.38 -4.89 5.23
CA LEU A 71 -5.22 -5.66 6.15
C LEU A 71 -4.72 -7.09 6.38
N GLN A 72 -3.58 -7.47 5.83
CA GLN A 72 -2.97 -8.77 6.13
C GLN A 72 -2.53 -8.81 7.59
N CYS A 73 -2.84 -9.94 8.21
CA CYS A 73 -2.35 -10.32 9.53
C CYS A 73 -2.04 -11.81 9.48
N ARG A 74 -1.10 -12.26 10.29
CA ARG A 74 -0.70 -13.66 10.33
C ARG A 74 -1.08 -14.27 11.67
N ASP A 75 -1.49 -15.53 11.63
CA ASP A 75 -1.54 -16.36 12.83
C ASP A 75 -0.11 -16.87 13.07
N PRO A 76 0.51 -16.64 14.25
CA PRO A 76 1.86 -17.08 14.56
C PRO A 76 2.13 -18.57 14.27
N PHE A 77 1.09 -19.42 14.37
CA PHE A 77 1.18 -20.85 14.10
C PHE A 77 0.51 -21.25 12.77
N GLY A 78 0.02 -20.28 12.01
CA GLY A 78 -0.67 -20.48 10.75
C GLY A 78 0.29 -20.74 9.58
N ALA A 79 -0.10 -21.68 8.71
CA ALA A 79 0.63 -22.03 7.49
C ALA A 79 0.57 -20.95 6.39
N ALA A 80 -0.31 -19.95 6.50
CA ALA A 80 -0.48 -18.87 5.52
C ALA A 80 -0.92 -17.56 6.18
N SER A 81 -0.70 -16.42 5.50
CA SER A 81 -1.21 -15.13 5.97
C SER A 81 -2.73 -15.08 5.87
N GLY A 82 -3.39 -14.69 6.96
CA GLY A 82 -4.80 -14.33 6.96
C GLY A 82 -5.02 -12.87 6.57
N GLY A 83 -6.12 -12.28 7.03
CA GLY A 83 -6.37 -10.86 6.89
C GLY A 83 -7.78 -10.44 7.28
N ARG A 84 -7.97 -9.13 7.46
CA ARG A 84 -9.22 -8.51 7.90
C ARG A 84 -10.07 -8.05 6.71
N ARG A 85 -10.38 -8.96 5.79
CA ARG A 85 -11.04 -8.65 4.50
C ARG A 85 -12.39 -7.92 4.66
N ALA A 86 -13.14 -8.22 5.72
CA ALA A 86 -14.41 -7.56 6.02
C ALA A 86 -14.27 -6.03 6.20
N GLN A 87 -13.07 -5.55 6.57
CA GLN A 87 -12.80 -4.13 6.85
C GLN A 87 -12.18 -3.38 5.65
N VAL A 88 -12.08 -4.01 4.47
CA VAL A 88 -11.47 -3.40 3.28
C VAL A 88 -12.13 -2.07 2.91
N ALA A 89 -13.46 -2.04 2.86
CA ALA A 89 -14.18 -0.83 2.48
C ALA A 89 -14.02 0.30 3.52
N GLU A 90 -13.95 -0.04 4.81
CA GLU A 90 -13.76 0.92 5.89
C GLU A 90 -12.38 1.59 5.79
N LEU A 91 -11.34 0.77 5.67
CA LEU A 91 -9.97 1.29 5.58
C LEU A 91 -9.72 2.01 4.25
N ALA A 92 -10.31 1.55 3.15
CA ALA A 92 -10.24 2.22 1.85
C ALA A 92 -10.83 3.63 1.93
N ARG A 93 -11.99 3.80 2.58
CA ARG A 93 -12.60 5.14 2.76
C ARG A 93 -11.72 6.07 3.58
N ALA A 94 -11.06 5.57 4.63
CA ALA A 94 -10.13 6.37 5.42
C ALA A 94 -8.95 6.88 4.55
N GLY A 95 -8.34 6.01 3.73
CA GLY A 95 -7.28 6.41 2.80
C GLY A 95 -7.78 7.40 1.73
N MET A 96 -8.97 7.18 1.18
CA MET A 96 -9.57 8.09 0.20
C MET A 96 -9.82 9.49 0.78
N ALA A 97 -10.31 9.59 2.01
CA ALA A 97 -10.58 10.87 2.67
C ALA A 97 -9.34 11.74 2.87
N VAL A 98 -8.14 11.14 2.90
CA VAL A 98 -6.85 11.86 2.98
C VAL A 98 -6.47 12.53 1.65
N GLY A 99 -7.07 12.13 0.53
CA GLY A 99 -6.74 12.63 -0.80
C GLY A 99 -5.52 11.95 -1.40
N ILE A 100 -5.62 10.64 -1.64
CA ILE A 100 -4.61 9.82 -2.34
C ILE A 100 -4.89 9.75 -3.85
N ALA A 101 -3.91 9.36 -4.66
CA ALA A 101 -4.06 9.28 -6.13
C ALA A 101 -4.90 8.08 -6.59
N GLY A 102 -5.03 7.05 -5.75
CA GLY A 102 -5.86 5.89 -6.08
C GLY A 102 -5.74 4.74 -5.09
N LEU A 103 -6.54 3.72 -5.34
CA LEU A 103 -6.56 2.48 -4.57
C LEU A 103 -6.01 1.31 -5.39
N PHE A 104 -5.27 0.44 -4.72
CA PHE A 104 -4.93 -0.88 -5.20
C PHE A 104 -5.78 -1.91 -4.46
N ILE A 105 -6.61 -2.64 -5.20
CA ILE A 105 -7.53 -3.63 -4.67
C ILE A 105 -7.37 -4.94 -5.44
N GLU A 106 -7.28 -6.04 -4.71
CA GLU A 106 -7.39 -7.40 -5.26
C GLU A 106 -8.76 -7.98 -4.92
N ALA A 107 -9.37 -8.63 -5.90
CA ALA A 107 -10.64 -9.32 -5.75
C ALA A 107 -10.57 -10.71 -6.39
N HIS A 108 -11.38 -11.63 -5.87
CA HIS A 108 -11.57 -12.96 -6.43
C HIS A 108 -13.04 -13.37 -6.25
N THR A 109 -13.59 -14.12 -7.21
CA THR A 109 -14.96 -14.64 -7.13
C THR A 109 -15.13 -15.67 -6.01
N ASP A 110 -14.05 -16.39 -5.71
CA ASP A 110 -13.94 -17.33 -4.58
C ASP A 110 -12.71 -16.99 -3.71
N PRO A 111 -12.84 -16.14 -2.69
CA PRO A 111 -11.71 -15.66 -1.90
C PRO A 111 -11.00 -16.72 -1.04
N GLU A 112 -11.54 -17.95 -0.96
CA GLU A 112 -10.93 -19.08 -0.23
C GLU A 112 -9.94 -19.88 -1.09
N THR A 113 -10.08 -19.84 -2.42
CA THR A 113 -9.12 -20.46 -3.34
C THR A 113 -7.80 -19.68 -3.42
N ARG A 114 -6.67 -20.39 -3.33
CA ARG A 114 -5.33 -19.81 -3.10
C ARG A 114 -4.62 -19.27 -4.36
N GLU A 115 -5.17 -19.45 -5.55
CA GLU A 115 -4.53 -19.09 -6.81
C GLU A 115 -4.80 -17.61 -7.18
N MET A 116 -3.75 -16.83 -7.49
CA MET A 116 -3.82 -15.36 -7.70
C MET A 116 -4.75 -14.97 -8.85
N ARG A 117 -5.83 -14.19 -8.62
CA ARG A 117 -5.96 -12.75 -8.27
C ARG A 117 -5.73 -11.78 -9.43
N ARG A 118 -6.81 -11.13 -9.88
CA ARG A 118 -6.76 -9.94 -10.75
C ARG A 118 -6.72 -8.69 -9.87
N SER A 119 -5.71 -7.84 -10.07
CA SER A 119 -5.65 -6.52 -9.42
C SER A 119 -6.52 -5.53 -10.19
N VAL A 120 -7.46 -4.86 -9.51
CA VAL A 120 -8.22 -3.74 -10.07
C VAL A 120 -7.57 -2.44 -9.60
N ARG A 121 -7.22 -1.57 -10.54
CA ARG A 121 -6.76 -0.20 -10.26
C ARG A 121 -7.98 0.72 -10.28
N ALA A 122 -8.33 1.29 -9.13
CA ALA A 122 -9.32 2.35 -9.05
C ALA A 122 -8.57 3.69 -8.90
N ALA A 123 -8.62 4.54 -9.91
CA ALA A 123 -8.10 5.90 -9.82
C ALA A 123 -9.09 6.75 -9.01
N ALA A 124 -8.60 7.55 -8.07
CA ALA A 124 -9.40 8.61 -7.48
C ALA A 124 -9.42 9.78 -8.48
N GLY A 125 -10.62 10.12 -8.97
CA GLY A 125 -10.85 11.25 -9.88
C GLY A 125 -10.77 12.59 -9.17
#